data_AF-A0A6G9XYV7-F1
#
_entry.id   AF-A0A6G9XYV7-F1
#
_cell.length_a   1.000
_cell.length_b   1.000
_cell.length_c   1.000
_cell.angle_alpha   90.00
_cell.angle_beta   90.00
_cell.angle_gamma   90.00
#
_symmetry.space_group_name_H-M   'P 1'
#
loop_
_entity.id
_entity.type
_entity.pdbx_description
1 polymer ?
#
loop_
_entity_poly.entity_id
_entity_poly.type
_entity_poly.pdbx_seq_one_letter_code
_entity_poly.pdbx_strand_id
1 'polypeptide(L)'
;MNTTARTSTAAALGRGALALLATVALAGGLTAGAGTAAASTAGAGTHCLWAGTSHPQGATVVAGGQSFRCETDRGAPSWSRGPADNRPSTVPNPGAYTRPAGLFSAGARQPGTEYTDYCVGSQLIEGNEDVYQVVAARDGSLRWQAVAPVAQWKFDPDTPRPGPSTRSASLCIDGNLT
;
A
#
# COMPACT_ATOMS: atom_id res chain seq x y z
N MET A 1 57.31 12.67 -11.12
CA MET A 1 57.71 14.07 -11.38
C MET A 1 56.43 14.88 -11.51
N ASN A 2 55.96 15.49 -10.43
CA ASN A 2 54.77 16.36 -10.46
C ASN A 2 55.20 17.76 -10.05
N THR A 3 55.09 18.68 -11.00
CA THR A 3 55.44 20.09 -10.87
C THR A 3 54.17 20.92 -10.77
N THR A 4 54.29 22.01 -10.02
CA THR A 4 53.61 23.31 -10.17
C THR A 4 52.42 23.59 -9.25
N ALA A 5 52.72 24.38 -8.22
CA ALA A 5 51.78 25.22 -7.48
C ALA A 5 51.21 26.34 -8.36
N ARG A 6 50.03 26.86 -8.00
CA ARG A 6 49.71 28.28 -8.22
C ARG A 6 48.60 28.74 -7.27
N THR A 7 49.00 29.59 -6.32
CA THR A 7 48.12 30.46 -5.54
C THR A 7 48.05 31.81 -6.27
N SER A 8 46.86 32.41 -6.38
CA SER A 8 46.65 33.80 -6.80
C SER A 8 45.33 34.29 -6.16
N THR A 9 45.42 35.11 -5.09
CA THR A 9 45.16 36.57 -5.03
C THR A 9 43.70 36.96 -5.26
N ALA A 10 42.98 37.43 -4.23
CA ALA A 10 42.70 38.85 -3.90
C ALA A 10 41.61 39.46 -4.83
N ALA A 11 40.67 40.34 -4.48
CA ALA A 11 40.41 41.26 -3.38
C ALA A 11 38.89 41.58 -3.44
N ALA A 12 38.18 41.70 -2.31
CA ALA A 12 37.83 42.93 -1.61
C ALA A 12 36.74 43.83 -2.25
N LEU A 13 35.67 44.03 -1.45
CA LEU A 13 34.86 45.26 -1.24
C LEU A 13 33.88 45.65 -2.37
N GLY A 14 32.69 46.19 -2.10
CA GLY A 14 32.31 47.01 -0.97
C GLY A 14 30.80 47.27 -0.88
N ARG A 15 30.48 47.96 0.22
CA ARG A 15 29.15 48.29 0.78
C ARG A 15 28.44 49.37 -0.02
N GLY A 16 27.11 49.33 -0.02
CA GLY A 16 26.26 50.47 -0.38
C GLY A 16 24.82 50.23 0.06
N ALA A 17 24.46 50.73 1.24
CA ALA A 17 23.07 50.90 1.67
C ALA A 17 22.68 52.36 1.41
N LEU A 18 21.55 52.58 0.73
CA LEU A 18 20.85 53.88 0.67
C LEU A 18 19.35 53.61 0.52
N ALA A 19 18.58 54.41 1.25
CA ALA A 19 17.21 54.17 1.66
C ALA A 19 16.18 54.96 0.86
N LEU A 20 14.91 54.57 1.09
CA LEU A 20 13.65 55.31 0.93
C LEU A 20 13.16 55.60 -0.49
N LEU A 21 11.91 55.17 -0.77
CA LEU A 21 10.79 56.09 -1.09
C LEU A 21 9.44 55.35 -1.22
N ALA A 22 8.41 56.06 -0.71
CA ALA A 22 7.01 56.14 -1.15
C ALA A 22 6.03 54.99 -0.88
N THR A 23 5.10 55.31 0.02
CA THR A 23 3.77 54.72 0.26
C THR A 23 2.84 54.84 -0.95
N VAL A 24 2.18 53.74 -1.31
CA VAL A 24 0.92 53.78 -2.09
C VAL A 24 -0.16 53.06 -1.28
N ALA A 25 -1.13 53.82 -0.80
CA ALA A 25 -2.36 53.30 -0.23
C ALA A 25 -3.27 52.84 -1.38
N LEU A 26 -3.47 51.54 -1.51
CA LEU A 26 -4.54 50.95 -2.32
C LEU A 26 -5.55 50.33 -1.36
N ALA A 27 -6.63 51.08 -1.14
CA ALA A 27 -7.87 50.55 -0.60
C ALA A 27 -8.44 49.54 -1.60
N GLY A 28 -8.18 48.26 -1.36
CA GLY A 28 -8.78 47.15 -2.07
C GLY A 28 -9.44 46.23 -1.05
N GLY A 29 -10.77 46.32 -0.95
CA GLY A 29 -11.55 45.37 -0.18
C GLY A 29 -11.37 43.96 -0.75
N LEU A 30 -10.71 43.11 0.01
CA LEU A 30 -10.79 41.67 -0.16
C LEU A 30 -11.41 41.13 1.12
N THR A 31 -12.63 40.64 0.99
CA THR A 31 -13.26 39.79 1.99
C THR A 31 -12.34 38.59 2.21
N ALA A 32 -11.51 38.66 3.25
CA ALA A 32 -10.85 37.50 3.80
C ALA A 32 -11.95 36.62 4.40
N GLY A 33 -12.56 35.79 3.55
CA GLY A 33 -13.22 34.60 4.03
C GLY A 33 -12.16 33.86 4.83
N ALA A 34 -12.34 33.79 6.15
CA ALA A 34 -11.69 32.82 6.99
C ALA A 34 -12.18 31.44 6.56
N GLY A 35 -11.73 31.00 5.38
CA GLY A 35 -11.64 29.60 5.07
C GLY A 35 -10.68 29.07 6.11
N THR A 36 -11.23 28.40 7.12
CA THR A 36 -10.48 27.40 7.86
C THR A 36 -9.89 26.48 6.81
N ALA A 37 -8.65 26.75 6.41
CA ALA A 37 -7.80 25.72 5.88
C ALA A 37 -7.77 24.71 7.02
N ALA A 38 -8.61 23.68 6.91
CA ALA A 38 -8.37 22.45 7.61
C ALA A 38 -6.98 22.06 7.11
N ALA A 39 -5.96 22.44 7.88
CA ALA A 39 -4.72 21.74 7.89
C ALA A 39 -5.14 20.32 8.28
N SER A 40 -5.49 19.52 7.28
CA SER A 40 -5.36 18.10 7.39
C SER A 40 -3.91 17.94 7.78
N THR A 41 -3.68 17.73 9.07
CA THR A 41 -2.52 17.02 9.54
C THR A 41 -2.50 15.77 8.67
N ALA A 42 -1.77 15.81 7.56
CA ALA A 42 -1.20 14.63 6.96
C ALA A 42 -0.30 14.11 8.08
N GLY A 43 -0.92 13.41 9.03
CA GLY A 43 -0.24 12.89 10.18
C GLY A 43 0.89 12.06 9.63
N ALA A 44 2.01 12.04 10.33
CA ALA A 44 2.94 10.93 10.27
C ALA A 44 2.24 9.66 10.79
N GLY A 45 1.10 9.32 10.21
CA GLY A 45 0.18 8.29 10.61
C GLY A 45 0.59 6.99 9.97
N THR A 46 0.26 5.89 10.62
CA THR A 46 0.42 4.55 10.07
C THR A 46 -0.35 4.45 8.73
N HIS A 47 0.36 4.11 7.66
CA HIS A 47 -0.23 3.87 6.34
C HIS A 47 -0.49 2.39 6.12
N CYS A 48 -1.61 2.05 5.51
CA CYS A 48 -1.88 0.69 5.07
C CYS A 48 -1.29 0.44 3.70
N LEU A 49 -0.71 -0.74 3.51
CA LEU A 49 -0.19 -1.17 2.21
C LEU A 49 -1.22 -2.06 1.50
N TRP A 50 -1.32 -1.86 0.18
CA TRP A 50 -2.03 -2.74 -0.73
C TRP A 50 -1.21 -2.92 -2.00
N ALA A 51 -0.71 -4.13 -2.25
CA ALA A 51 0.17 -4.44 -3.38
C ALA A 51 1.34 -3.44 -3.53
N GLY A 52 1.95 -3.05 -2.40
CA GLY A 52 3.05 -2.09 -2.34
C GLY A 52 2.63 -0.62 -2.38
N THR A 53 1.36 -0.32 -2.67
CA THR A 53 0.84 1.06 -2.65
C THR A 53 0.47 1.47 -1.23
N SER A 54 0.89 2.66 -0.84
CA SER A 54 0.61 3.23 0.48
C SER A 54 -0.71 4.01 0.48
N HIS A 55 -1.57 3.73 1.45
CA HIS A 55 -2.85 4.38 1.67
C HIS A 55 -2.87 5.04 3.06
N PRO A 56 -3.28 6.32 3.17
CA PRO A 56 -3.32 7.01 4.45
C PRO A 56 -4.42 6.43 5.36
N GLN A 57 -4.25 6.61 6.66
CA GLN A 57 -5.26 6.27 7.66
C GLN A 57 -6.63 6.86 7.31
N GLY A 58 -7.69 6.06 7.44
CA GLY A 58 -9.06 6.43 7.11
C GLY A 58 -9.41 6.30 5.63
N ALA A 59 -8.43 6.06 4.74
CA ALA A 59 -8.70 5.77 3.33
C ALA A 59 -9.59 4.53 3.19
N THR A 60 -10.46 4.54 2.18
CA THR A 60 -11.30 3.39 1.84
C THR A 60 -10.97 2.94 0.43
N VAL A 61 -10.78 1.64 0.24
CA VAL A 61 -10.56 1.00 -1.05
C VAL A 61 -11.63 -0.06 -1.31
N VAL A 62 -11.85 -0.39 -2.57
CA VAL A 62 -12.75 -1.48 -2.97
C VAL A 62 -11.91 -2.59 -3.61
N ALA A 63 -12.13 -3.82 -3.20
CA ALA A 63 -11.52 -5.00 -3.81
C ALA A 63 -12.45 -6.21 -3.64
N GLY A 64 -12.58 -7.03 -4.69
CA GLY A 64 -13.30 -8.29 -4.58
C GLY A 64 -14.78 -8.15 -4.23
N GLY A 65 -15.40 -7.00 -4.53
CA GLY A 65 -16.80 -6.72 -4.20
C GLY A 65 -17.04 -6.29 -2.74
N GLN A 66 -15.99 -5.86 -2.04
CA GLN A 66 -16.04 -5.41 -0.65
C GLN A 66 -15.27 -4.11 -0.48
N SER A 67 -15.71 -3.27 0.45
CA SER A 67 -14.95 -2.11 0.89
C SER A 67 -13.97 -2.48 2.02
N PHE A 68 -12.83 -1.81 2.07
CA PHE A 68 -11.83 -1.95 3.12
C PHE A 68 -11.37 -0.57 3.57
N ARG A 69 -11.34 -0.35 4.88
CA ARG A 69 -10.91 0.91 5.47
C ARG A 69 -9.55 0.76 6.14
N CYS A 70 -8.64 1.68 5.87
CA CYS A 70 -7.34 1.71 6.51
C CYS A 70 -7.50 2.24 7.94
N GLU A 71 -7.16 1.43 8.92
CA GLU A 71 -7.29 1.71 10.35
C GLU A 71 -6.04 1.25 11.09
N THR A 72 -5.98 1.52 12.39
CA THR A 72 -4.89 1.08 13.27
C THR A 72 -5.43 0.00 14.20
N ASP A 73 -4.89 -1.21 14.12
CA ASP A 73 -5.15 -2.28 15.08
C ASP A 73 -3.90 -2.52 15.93
N ARG A 74 -4.05 -2.43 17.26
CA ARG A 74 -2.95 -2.57 18.24
C ARG A 74 -1.67 -1.79 17.90
N GLY A 75 -1.83 -0.60 17.34
CA GLY A 75 -0.70 0.29 16.96
C GLY A 75 -0.09 0.03 15.59
N ALA A 76 -0.58 -0.94 14.81
CA ALA A 76 -0.12 -1.24 13.45
C ALA A 76 -1.19 -0.90 12.40
N PRO A 77 -0.81 -0.50 11.17
CA PRO A 77 -1.75 -0.28 10.09
C PRO A 77 -2.43 -1.59 9.68
N SER A 78 -3.75 -1.56 9.54
CA SER A 78 -4.58 -2.71 9.21
C SER A 78 -5.79 -2.31 8.37
N TRP A 79 -6.27 -3.22 7.54
CA TRP A 79 -7.49 -3.06 6.78
C TRP A 79 -8.66 -3.69 7.54
N SER A 80 -9.67 -2.89 7.90
CA SER A 80 -10.94 -3.39 8.37
C SER A 80 -11.89 -3.63 7.20
N ARG A 81 -12.52 -4.80 7.17
CA ARG A 81 -13.47 -5.18 6.13
C ARG A 81 -14.81 -4.48 6.40
N GLY A 82 -15.27 -3.70 5.42
CA GLY A 82 -16.55 -3.02 5.42
C GLY A 82 -17.66 -3.85 4.78
N PRO A 83 -18.79 -3.21 4.40
CA PRO A 83 -19.88 -3.87 3.68
C PRO A 83 -19.49 -4.25 2.25
N ALA A 84 -20.35 -5.07 1.64
CA ALA A 84 -20.31 -5.35 0.22
C ALA A 84 -20.41 -4.04 -0.59
N ASP A 85 -19.60 -3.94 -1.64
CA ASP A 85 -19.52 -2.78 -2.50
C ASP A 85 -19.46 -3.25 -3.96
N ASN A 86 -20.39 -2.77 -4.78
CA ASN A 86 -20.53 -3.23 -6.16
C ASN A 86 -19.68 -2.46 -7.16
N ARG A 87 -18.99 -1.40 -6.73
CA ARG A 87 -18.09 -0.63 -7.59
C ARG A 87 -16.90 -1.49 -8.06
N PRO A 88 -16.25 -1.12 -9.18
CA PRO A 88 -15.00 -1.75 -9.60
C PRO A 88 -13.92 -1.65 -8.53
N SER A 89 -12.97 -2.58 -8.52
CA SER A 89 -11.85 -2.52 -7.57
C SER A 89 -11.04 -1.24 -7.79
N THR A 90 -10.68 -0.57 -6.70
CA THR A 90 -9.89 0.67 -6.72
C THR A 90 -8.41 0.44 -6.44
N VAL A 91 -8.01 -0.82 -6.28
CA VAL A 91 -6.66 -1.24 -5.94
C VAL A 91 -6.27 -2.46 -6.76
N PRO A 92 -4.96 -2.71 -6.98
CA PRO A 92 -4.52 -3.88 -7.73
C PRO A 92 -4.96 -5.20 -7.09
N ASN A 93 -5.21 -6.18 -7.96
CA ASN A 93 -5.54 -7.54 -7.59
C ASN A 93 -4.52 -8.53 -8.19
N PRO A 94 -3.26 -8.55 -7.72
CA PRO A 94 -2.24 -9.47 -8.23
C PRO A 94 -2.38 -10.90 -7.70
N GLY A 95 -3.34 -11.16 -6.80
CA GLY A 95 -3.45 -12.42 -6.07
C GLY A 95 -2.45 -12.53 -4.90
N ALA A 96 -2.56 -13.60 -4.13
CA ALA A 96 -1.65 -13.92 -3.03
C ALA A 96 -0.34 -14.57 -3.56
N TYR A 97 0.37 -13.89 -4.47
CA TYR A 97 1.47 -14.47 -5.25
C TYR A 97 2.83 -14.55 -4.53
N THR A 98 2.96 -13.97 -3.35
CA THR A 98 4.22 -13.90 -2.59
C THR A 98 3.96 -13.64 -1.11
N ARG A 99 5.01 -13.63 -0.29
CA ARG A 99 4.92 -13.27 1.12
C ARG A 99 4.39 -11.82 1.26
N PRO A 100 3.38 -11.56 2.11
CA PRO A 100 2.70 -10.25 2.13
C PRO A 100 3.53 -9.12 2.74
N ALA A 101 4.60 -9.42 3.48
CA ALA A 101 5.43 -8.43 4.17
C ALA A 101 5.99 -7.37 3.20
N GLY A 102 5.82 -6.09 3.55
CA GLY A 102 6.25 -4.95 2.72
C GLY A 102 5.34 -4.64 1.51
N LEU A 103 4.33 -5.48 1.23
CA LEU A 103 3.40 -5.29 0.11
C LEU A 103 1.96 -5.10 0.59
N PHE A 104 1.57 -5.74 1.69
CA PHE A 104 0.21 -5.71 2.20
C PHE A 104 0.23 -5.54 3.73
N SER A 105 -0.69 -4.73 4.23
CA SER A 105 -1.00 -4.65 5.67
C SER A 105 -1.96 -5.76 6.08
N ALA A 106 -1.99 -6.09 7.38
CA ALA A 106 -2.93 -7.05 7.93
C ALA A 106 -4.39 -6.68 7.56
N GLY A 107 -5.22 -7.69 7.31
CA GLY A 107 -6.61 -7.52 6.88
C GLY A 107 -6.81 -7.37 5.37
N ALA A 108 -5.77 -7.05 4.59
CA ALA A 108 -5.85 -7.04 3.13
C ALA A 108 -6.24 -8.43 2.61
N ARG A 109 -7.03 -8.48 1.54
CA ARG A 109 -7.46 -9.73 0.91
C ARG A 109 -7.06 -9.81 -0.56
N GLN A 110 -6.75 -11.01 -1.00
CA GLN A 110 -6.43 -11.35 -2.39
C GLN A 110 -6.97 -12.76 -2.69
N PRO A 111 -7.39 -13.05 -3.92
CA PRO A 111 -7.62 -14.43 -4.34
C PRO A 111 -6.28 -15.19 -4.30
N GLY A 112 -6.33 -16.49 -4.02
CA GLY A 112 -5.13 -17.33 -3.98
C GLY A 112 -4.52 -17.53 -5.36
N THR A 113 -3.28 -18.00 -5.37
CA THR A 113 -2.54 -18.40 -6.57
C THR A 113 -1.82 -19.72 -6.29
N GLU A 114 -1.02 -20.21 -7.24
CA GLU A 114 -0.14 -21.36 -7.00
C GLU A 114 0.85 -21.17 -5.82
N TYR A 115 1.12 -19.92 -5.40
CA TYR A 115 1.92 -19.65 -4.20
C TYR A 115 1.25 -20.16 -2.92
N THR A 116 -0.08 -20.15 -2.91
CA THR A 116 -0.89 -20.57 -1.77
C THR A 116 -1.30 -22.04 -1.80
N ASP A 117 -0.84 -22.80 -2.80
CA ASP A 117 -0.99 -24.24 -2.84
C ASP A 117 -0.38 -24.91 -1.62
N TYR A 118 -1.01 -25.98 -1.15
CA TYR A 118 -0.49 -26.79 -0.07
C TYR A 118 -0.94 -28.24 -0.21
N CYS A 119 -0.30 -29.13 0.54
CA CYS A 119 -0.61 -30.55 0.52
C CYS A 119 -1.37 -30.95 1.79
N VAL A 120 -2.35 -31.85 1.62
CA VAL A 120 -3.00 -32.59 2.69
C VAL A 120 -2.81 -34.07 2.41
N GLY A 121 -1.86 -34.70 3.10
CA GLY A 121 -1.40 -36.04 2.74
C GLY A 121 -0.81 -36.04 1.32
N SER A 122 -1.34 -36.89 0.43
CA SER A 122 -0.93 -36.96 -0.98
C SER A 122 -1.79 -36.10 -1.92
N GLN A 123 -2.69 -35.28 -1.37
CA GLN A 123 -3.57 -34.42 -2.16
C GLN A 123 -2.99 -33.01 -2.25
N LEU A 124 -2.89 -32.48 -3.48
CA LEU A 124 -2.68 -31.06 -3.72
C LEU A 124 -4.01 -30.33 -3.51
N ILE A 125 -3.98 -29.32 -2.66
CA ILE A 125 -5.04 -28.33 -2.54
C ILE A 125 -4.56 -27.08 -3.28
N GLU A 126 -5.25 -26.74 -4.37
CA GLU A 126 -4.92 -25.55 -5.15
C GLU A 126 -5.38 -24.30 -4.39
N GLY A 127 -4.47 -23.33 -4.23
CA GLY A 127 -4.77 -22.11 -3.49
C GLY A 127 -5.69 -21.16 -4.26
N ASN A 128 -5.73 -21.25 -5.59
CA ASN A 128 -6.61 -20.43 -6.44
C ASN A 128 -8.11 -20.64 -6.16
N GLU A 129 -8.50 -21.69 -5.43
CA GLU A 129 -9.89 -21.97 -5.04
C GLU A 129 -10.37 -21.13 -3.84
N ASP A 130 -9.46 -20.40 -3.19
CA ASP A 130 -9.73 -19.63 -1.97
C ASP A 130 -9.37 -18.13 -2.09
N VAL A 131 -9.92 -17.34 -1.18
CA VAL A 131 -9.53 -15.97 -0.86
C VAL A 131 -8.70 -16.00 0.41
N TYR A 132 -7.56 -15.33 0.37
CA TYR A 132 -6.64 -15.24 1.49
C TYR A 132 -6.66 -13.83 2.07
N GLN A 133 -6.56 -13.76 3.40
CA GLN A 133 -6.37 -12.54 4.16
C GLN A 133 -4.97 -12.51 4.75
N VAL A 134 -4.34 -11.33 4.75
CA VAL A 134 -3.11 -11.12 5.51
C VAL A 134 -3.42 -11.11 6.99
N VAL A 135 -2.75 -11.97 7.75
CA VAL A 135 -2.83 -12.00 9.21
C VAL A 135 -1.46 -11.76 9.82
N ALA A 136 -1.44 -11.00 10.92
CA ALA A 136 -0.25 -10.83 11.73
C ALA A 136 -0.16 -11.95 12.76
N ALA A 137 0.98 -12.63 12.81
CA ALA A 137 1.33 -13.55 13.88
C ALA A 137 1.79 -12.77 15.13
N ARG A 138 1.95 -13.48 16.26
CA ARG A 138 2.34 -12.87 17.54
C ARG A 138 3.72 -12.23 17.52
N ASP A 139 4.60 -12.71 16.64
CA ASP A 139 5.96 -12.19 16.43
C ASP A 139 6.00 -11.00 15.44
N GLY A 140 4.84 -10.55 14.96
CA GLY A 140 4.72 -9.46 13.99
C GLY A 140 4.90 -9.88 12.53
N SER A 141 5.21 -11.15 12.26
CA SER A 141 5.29 -11.65 10.89
C SER A 141 3.92 -11.66 10.21
N LEU A 142 3.90 -11.37 8.90
CA LEU A 142 2.69 -11.38 8.09
C LEU A 142 2.63 -12.63 7.22
N ARG A 143 1.47 -13.29 7.18
CA ARG A 143 1.22 -14.47 6.35
C ARG A 143 -0.18 -14.42 5.73
N TRP A 144 -0.36 -15.17 4.65
CA TRP A 144 -1.68 -15.41 4.07
C TRP A 144 -2.42 -16.50 4.87
N GLN A 145 -3.71 -16.30 5.08
CA GLN A 145 -4.62 -17.27 5.67
C GLN A 145 -5.90 -17.33 4.85
N ALA A 146 -6.33 -18.53 4.44
CA ALA A 146 -7.59 -18.73 3.73
C ALA A 146 -8.78 -18.30 4.62
N VAL A 147 -9.74 -17.58 4.05
CA VAL A 147 -10.90 -17.01 4.77
C VAL A 147 -12.24 -17.19 4.08
N ALA A 148 -12.27 -17.53 2.79
CA ALA A 148 -13.48 -17.77 2.03
C ALA A 148 -13.16 -18.47 0.70
N PRO A 149 -14.11 -19.16 0.06
CA PRO A 149 -13.94 -19.64 -1.32
C PRO A 149 -13.80 -18.50 -2.33
N VAL A 150 -13.05 -18.72 -3.41
CA VAL A 150 -12.82 -17.74 -4.50
C VAL A 150 -14.12 -17.30 -5.19
N ALA A 151 -15.17 -18.12 -5.16
CA ALA A 151 -16.49 -17.79 -5.67
C ALA A 151 -17.13 -16.56 -4.97
N GLN A 152 -16.66 -16.21 -3.78
CA GLN A 152 -17.09 -15.00 -3.06
C GLN A 152 -16.27 -13.75 -3.45
N TRP A 153 -15.20 -13.90 -4.21
CA TRP A 153 -14.43 -12.79 -4.75
C TRP A 153 -15.05 -12.31 -6.06
N LYS A 154 -15.51 -11.06 -6.07
CA LYS A 154 -15.99 -10.43 -7.31
C LYS A 154 -14.79 -9.91 -8.12
N PHE A 155 -14.48 -10.60 -9.22
CA PHE A 155 -13.51 -10.12 -10.20
C PHE A 155 -14.11 -9.02 -11.07
N ASP A 156 -13.33 -7.97 -11.33
CA ASP A 156 -13.68 -6.99 -12.35
C ASP A 156 -13.65 -7.66 -13.75
N PRO A 157 -14.53 -7.25 -14.69
CA PRO A 157 -14.73 -7.96 -15.96
C PRO A 157 -13.46 -8.28 -16.76
N ASP A 158 -12.48 -7.38 -16.76
CA ASP A 158 -11.25 -7.48 -17.55
C ASP A 158 -9.99 -7.81 -16.73
N THR A 159 -10.16 -8.20 -15.46
CA THR A 159 -9.03 -8.57 -14.61
C THR A 159 -8.68 -10.05 -14.78
N PRO A 160 -7.39 -10.38 -15.00
CA PRO A 160 -6.94 -11.76 -14.99
C PRO A 160 -7.38 -12.48 -13.72
N ARG A 161 -8.00 -13.64 -13.90
CA ARG A 161 -8.32 -14.53 -12.78
C ARG A 161 -7.14 -15.47 -12.56
N PRO A 162 -6.82 -15.83 -11.31
CA PRO A 162 -5.90 -16.92 -11.05
C PRO A 162 -6.35 -18.17 -11.83
N GLY A 163 -5.46 -18.68 -12.67
CA GLY A 163 -5.69 -19.92 -13.39
C GLY A 163 -5.54 -21.14 -12.47
N PRO A 164 -5.83 -22.36 -12.97
CA PRO A 164 -5.47 -23.59 -12.29
C PRO A 164 -3.98 -23.60 -11.94
N SER A 165 -3.63 -24.30 -10.86
CA SER A 165 -2.23 -24.49 -10.52
C SER A 165 -1.51 -25.25 -11.64
N THR A 166 -0.26 -24.86 -11.89
CA THR A 166 0.63 -25.64 -12.77
C THR A 166 1.27 -26.82 -12.03
N ARG A 167 1.09 -26.89 -10.70
CA ARG A 167 1.58 -27.96 -9.82
C ARG A 167 0.63 -29.15 -9.87
N SER A 168 1.16 -30.31 -9.51
CA SER A 168 0.40 -31.56 -9.45
C SER A 168 0.56 -32.24 -8.10
N ALA A 169 -0.36 -33.16 -7.79
CA ALA A 169 -0.33 -33.95 -6.56
C ALA A 169 0.94 -34.80 -6.40
N SER A 170 1.71 -35.07 -7.47
CA SER A 170 2.99 -35.77 -7.36
C SER A 170 4.07 -34.98 -6.60
N LEU A 171 3.86 -33.67 -6.42
CA LEU A 171 4.74 -32.82 -5.61
C LEU A 171 4.40 -32.89 -4.10
N CYS A 172 3.34 -33.61 -3.72
CA CYS A 172 2.96 -33.81 -2.33
C CYS A 172 3.63 -35.06 -1.75
N ILE A 173 4.75 -34.85 -1.06
CA ILE A 173 5.52 -35.91 -0.39
C ILE A 173 5.35 -35.76 1.11
N ASP A 174 4.74 -36.76 1.75
CA ASP A 174 4.45 -36.78 3.19
C ASP A 174 3.70 -35.54 3.68
N GLY A 175 2.80 -35.00 2.86
CA GLY A 175 2.04 -33.78 3.17
C GLY A 175 2.82 -32.47 2.98
N ASN A 176 4.03 -32.51 2.45
CA ASN A 176 4.81 -31.32 2.09
C ASN A 176 4.82 -31.13 0.58
N LEU A 177 4.64 -29.88 0.15
CA LEU A 177 4.77 -29.50 -1.25
C LEU A 177 6.25 -29.22 -1.55
N THR A 178 6.84 -29.99 -2.47
CA THR A 178 8.27 -29.94 -2.81
C THR A 178 8.53 -29.57 -4.26
#